data_AF-A0A9D5PDY5-F1
#
_entry.id   AF-A0A9D5PDY5-F1
#
_cell.length_a   1.000
_cell.length_b   1.000
_cell.length_c   1.000
_cell.angle_alpha   90.00
_cell.angle_beta   90.00
_cell.angle_gamma   90.00
#
_symmetry.space_group_name_H-M   'P 1'
#
loop_
_entity.id
_entity.type
_entity.pdbx_description
1 polymer ?
#
loop_
_entity_poly.entity_id
_entity_poly.type
_entity_poly.pdbx_seq_one_letter_code
_entity_poly.pdbx_strand_id
1 'polypeptide(L)'
;MLCRWPMLTIFATETQKPSAMKIVGIILSAIICGAMADAAAQSGGRNPLVLDSYAADPSAHVFHDTLWVYPSHDRSDAVRFDMEDYHVYSTTDMEHWRDHGVIFNPLRQTSWAKSCAWAPDCVERDGKFYLYFPTDKRHIGVAVADRPDGPFRDALGHPLISIDSPGVVCDRDFIDPCVFIDRDGRAYLYVGQNTPLCVPLAADMVSLADSVHVLDGVPDFFEAAWMHRVGDTYYFSYSDGPFNHHQPRIAYCTATNPLGPFTYRGIILDPVNSGTNHHSIVQFRGQWWLFYHTADLSLYNEPFSHPGVRRSIAADRLHYATDGSIRRVMPTHSWSRVMANAAAPRNGNVHLLSDRIRVSGSGLLYYDVTANAIGQNDDDERETVILLHGHSLDRRMWDEQLGVLAEKYRVVRIDLRGYGLSSDQVEGERFTHADDVVAVMDSLDIDRAHVVGLSMGSFIAGDLVAMYPERLLSCTMASGGIRNSPSVNEPMDSAEWARKSADIESVRAKGIGQYKKEWLEILLQSGGSQRERMRKPLARMVDEWTAWQALNHESHCYYGREAMDSLRARRPSVPCLFVRGANDWREGSRIGMMDYLPNSRLVVLPDCGHVMNMDRPEEFNRVLMEFLEGARE
;
A
#
# COMPACT_ATOMS: atom_id res chain seq x y z
N MET A 1 80.76 0.41 -8.98
CA MET A 1 79.98 0.89 -7.83
C MET A 1 78.97 -0.20 -7.48
N LEU A 2 79.11 -0.77 -6.27
CA LEU A 2 78.11 -1.42 -5.38
C LEU A 2 76.87 -2.10 -6.01
N CYS A 3 76.44 -3.31 -5.66
CA CYS A 3 76.95 -4.44 -4.92
C CYS A 3 75.94 -5.57 -5.24
N ARG A 4 76.37 -6.72 -5.77
CA ARG A 4 75.52 -7.91 -6.01
C ARG A 4 75.70 -8.88 -4.86
N TRP A 5 74.62 -9.33 -4.24
CA TRP A 5 74.61 -10.45 -3.27
C TRP A 5 73.43 -11.40 -3.53
N PRO A 6 73.54 -12.67 -3.07
CA PRO A 6 73.04 -13.85 -3.77
C PRO A 6 71.82 -14.54 -3.12
N MET A 7 71.40 -15.64 -3.75
CA MET A 7 70.42 -16.64 -3.30
C MET A 7 70.51 -17.03 -1.82
N LEU A 8 69.35 -17.29 -1.19
CA LEU A 8 69.21 -18.37 -0.21
C LEU A 8 67.78 -18.95 -0.18
N THR A 9 67.72 -20.20 -0.64
CA THR A 9 66.96 -21.38 -0.22
C THR A 9 65.61 -21.26 0.51
N ILE A 10 64.63 -21.92 -0.13
CA ILE A 10 63.28 -22.30 0.33
C ILE A 10 63.35 -23.32 1.48
N PHE A 11 62.57 -23.09 2.54
CA PHE A 11 62.02 -24.18 3.35
C PHE A 11 60.50 -24.18 3.21
N ALA A 12 59.99 -25.27 2.64
CA ALA A 12 58.58 -25.60 2.64
C ALA A 12 58.23 -26.23 3.99
N THR A 13 57.21 -25.71 4.67
CA THR A 13 56.47 -26.47 5.70
C THR A 13 55.02 -26.57 5.27
N GLU A 14 54.71 -27.79 4.84
CA GLU A 14 53.44 -28.51 4.84
C GLU A 14 52.13 -27.76 5.10
N THR A 15 51.27 -27.91 4.11
CA THR A 15 49.87 -27.50 3.98
C THR A 15 48.94 -28.19 4.98
N GLN A 16 48.24 -27.43 5.82
CA GLN A 16 46.95 -27.85 6.37
C GLN A 16 45.83 -27.37 5.43
N LYS A 17 45.25 -28.29 4.65
CA LYS A 17 43.99 -28.03 3.94
C LYS A 17 42.84 -27.97 4.96
N PRO A 18 42.03 -26.90 4.99
CA PRO A 18 40.85 -26.88 5.84
C PRO A 18 39.82 -27.92 5.35
N SER A 19 39.20 -28.63 6.29
CA SER A 19 38.16 -29.62 6.03
C SER A 19 36.93 -29.00 5.37
N ALA A 20 36.27 -29.76 4.50
CA ALA A 20 35.12 -29.33 3.70
C ALA A 20 33.98 -28.69 4.53
N MET A 21 33.83 -29.04 5.81
CA MET A 21 32.84 -28.42 6.71
C MET A 21 33.12 -26.94 7.03
N LYS A 22 34.38 -26.49 7.05
CA LYS A 22 34.70 -25.06 7.28
C LYS A 22 34.45 -24.21 6.04
N ILE A 23 34.60 -24.78 4.84
CA ILE A 23 34.33 -24.08 3.58
C ILE A 23 32.80 -23.93 3.37
N VAL A 24 32.01 -24.94 3.74
CA VAL A 24 30.53 -24.83 3.71
C VAL A 24 30.02 -23.82 4.74
N GLY A 25 30.60 -23.75 5.94
CA GLY A 25 30.23 -22.75 6.95
C GLY A 25 30.58 -21.30 6.57
N ILE A 26 31.70 -21.09 5.88
CA ILE A 26 32.11 -19.76 5.38
C ILE A 26 31.27 -19.35 4.17
N ILE A 27 30.90 -20.29 3.29
CA ILE A 27 30.01 -20.02 2.15
C ILE A 27 28.57 -19.76 2.64
N LEU A 28 28.06 -20.50 3.63
CA LEU A 28 26.74 -20.20 4.24
C LEU A 28 26.73 -18.85 4.97
N SER A 29 27.80 -18.51 5.70
CA SER A 29 27.89 -17.22 6.39
C SER A 29 28.02 -16.05 5.41
N ALA A 30 28.70 -16.22 4.27
CA ALA A 30 28.77 -15.22 3.21
C ALA A 30 27.45 -15.07 2.43
N ILE A 31 26.68 -16.16 2.26
CA ILE A 31 25.35 -16.13 1.65
C ILE A 31 24.32 -15.48 2.60
N ILE A 32 24.38 -15.77 3.90
CA ILE A 32 23.51 -15.15 4.91
C ILE A 32 23.86 -13.67 5.11
N CYS A 33 25.14 -13.32 5.11
CA CYS A 33 25.58 -11.92 5.21
C CYS A 33 25.30 -11.13 3.92
N GLY A 34 25.35 -11.78 2.75
CA GLY A 34 24.92 -11.21 1.46
C GLY A 34 23.39 -11.01 1.38
N ALA A 35 22.60 -11.95 1.89
CA ALA A 35 21.14 -11.83 1.94
C ALA A 35 20.67 -10.79 2.97
N MET A 36 21.36 -10.65 4.11
CA MET A 36 21.11 -9.58 5.08
C MET A 36 21.57 -8.20 4.58
N ALA A 37 22.64 -8.13 3.78
CA ALA A 37 23.06 -6.91 3.11
C ALA A 37 22.07 -6.48 2.01
N ASP A 38 21.45 -7.41 1.27
CA ASP A 38 20.41 -7.12 0.28
C ASP A 38 19.06 -6.71 0.94
N ALA A 39 18.76 -7.20 2.14
CA ALA A 39 17.62 -6.74 2.93
C ALA A 39 17.86 -5.36 3.56
N ALA A 40 19.08 -5.10 4.06
CA ALA A 40 19.45 -3.78 4.58
C ALA A 40 19.62 -2.72 3.46
N ALA A 41 19.98 -3.13 2.24
CA ALA A 41 20.10 -2.26 1.07
C ALA A 41 18.76 -1.85 0.44
N GLN A 42 17.62 -2.34 0.95
CA GLN A 42 16.28 -1.87 0.54
C GLN A 42 15.79 -0.67 1.37
N SER A 43 16.52 -0.23 2.40
CA SER A 43 16.16 0.92 3.27
C SER A 43 16.30 2.31 2.62
N GLY A 44 16.40 2.37 1.29
CA GLY A 44 16.65 3.62 0.57
C GLY A 44 15.36 4.39 0.29
N GLY A 45 14.91 5.19 1.25
CA GLY A 45 13.79 6.13 1.12
C GLY A 45 13.11 6.41 2.47
N ARG A 46 13.28 7.60 3.04
CA ARG A 46 12.51 8.00 4.25
C ARG A 46 11.20 8.65 3.81
N ASN A 47 10.24 7.86 3.33
CA ASN A 47 8.98 8.38 2.80
C ASN A 47 8.01 8.81 3.93
N PRO A 48 7.20 9.87 3.71
CA PRO A 48 7.27 10.81 2.58
C PRO A 48 8.51 11.73 2.63
N LEU A 49 8.93 12.22 1.46
CA LEU A 49 10.18 12.97 1.31
C LEU A 49 10.11 14.37 1.94
N VAL A 50 8.92 14.97 1.91
CA VAL A 50 8.60 16.33 2.37
C VAL A 50 7.41 16.23 3.33
N LEU A 51 7.42 17.01 4.42
CA LEU A 51 6.51 16.84 5.55
C LEU A 51 5.80 18.13 5.98
N ASP A 52 6.18 19.27 5.41
CA ASP A 52 5.66 20.60 5.72
C ASP A 52 4.61 21.08 4.70
N SER A 53 4.41 20.36 3.61
CA SER A 53 3.42 20.63 2.56
C SER A 53 2.85 19.32 1.96
N TYR A 54 1.76 19.42 1.21
CA TYR A 54 1.26 18.32 0.39
C TYR A 54 1.69 18.52 -1.06
N ALA A 55 2.31 17.50 -1.62
CA ALA A 55 2.91 17.51 -2.95
C ALA A 55 2.56 16.22 -3.66
N ALA A 56 2.21 16.33 -4.94
CA ALA A 56 1.77 15.21 -5.75
C ALA A 56 2.40 15.22 -7.13
N ASP A 57 2.26 14.12 -7.87
CA ASP A 57 2.60 14.04 -9.29
C ASP A 57 4.08 14.39 -9.52
N PRO A 58 5.02 13.70 -8.83
CA PRO A 58 6.42 14.13 -8.80
C PRO A 58 7.09 13.90 -10.16
N SER A 59 7.51 14.98 -10.81
CA SER A 59 8.48 14.94 -11.91
C SER A 59 9.90 15.11 -11.37
N ALA A 60 10.72 14.05 -11.41
CA ALA A 60 12.08 14.05 -10.89
C ALA A 60 13.14 14.13 -12.00
N HIS A 61 14.06 15.08 -11.89
CA HIS A 61 15.15 15.31 -12.83
C HIS A 61 16.47 15.54 -12.11
N VAL A 62 17.58 15.19 -12.78
CA VAL A 62 18.93 15.52 -12.28
C VAL A 62 19.51 16.59 -13.18
N PHE A 63 19.68 17.78 -12.62
CA PHE A 63 20.36 18.88 -13.27
C PHE A 63 21.71 19.05 -12.62
N HIS A 64 22.77 18.81 -13.39
CA HIS A 64 24.14 18.79 -12.90
C HIS A 64 24.35 17.74 -11.79
N ASP A 65 24.65 18.18 -10.55
CA ASP A 65 24.91 17.31 -9.38
C ASP A 65 23.73 17.24 -8.39
N THR A 66 22.61 17.88 -8.73
CA THR A 66 21.46 18.06 -7.86
C THR A 66 20.23 17.38 -8.46
N LEU A 67 19.50 16.64 -7.62
CA LEU A 67 18.20 16.10 -7.97
C LEU A 67 17.11 17.10 -7.61
N TRP A 68 16.17 17.31 -8.54
CA TRP A 68 15.05 18.22 -8.45
C TRP A 68 13.74 17.45 -8.64
N VAL A 69 12.71 17.80 -7.87
CA VAL A 69 11.36 17.24 -7.98
C VAL A 69 10.38 18.40 -8.17
N TYR A 70 9.65 18.37 -9.28
CA TYR A 70 8.61 19.31 -9.68
C TYR A 70 7.23 18.64 -9.50
N PRO A 71 6.58 18.83 -8.34
CA PRO A 71 5.25 18.28 -8.09
C PRO A 71 4.13 19.29 -8.38
N SER A 72 2.91 18.80 -8.53
CA SER A 72 1.70 19.53 -8.18
C SER A 72 1.72 19.93 -6.70
N HIS A 73 1.21 21.12 -6.38
CA HIS A 73 0.99 21.55 -4.99
C HIS A 73 -0.46 21.26 -4.57
N ASP A 74 -0.67 20.20 -3.80
CA ASP A 74 -1.96 19.93 -3.16
C ASP A 74 -2.15 20.91 -2.00
N ARG A 75 -3.28 21.62 -1.97
CA ARG A 75 -3.56 22.60 -0.91
C ARG A 75 -3.78 21.91 0.44
N SER A 76 -3.36 22.55 1.54
CA SER A 76 -3.59 22.03 2.89
C SER A 76 -5.07 21.85 3.25
N ASP A 77 -5.96 22.66 2.66
CA ASP A 77 -7.40 22.63 2.84
C ASP A 77 -8.14 21.89 1.71
N ALA A 78 -7.43 21.19 0.83
CA ALA A 78 -8.02 20.53 -0.33
C ALA A 78 -9.09 19.51 0.06
N VAL A 79 -10.22 19.53 -0.64
CA VAL A 79 -11.30 18.53 -0.60
C VAL A 79 -11.53 17.85 -1.95
N ARG A 80 -10.76 18.29 -2.96
CA ARG A 80 -10.72 17.83 -4.35
C ARG A 80 -9.35 18.22 -4.94
N PHE A 81 -9.05 17.79 -6.16
CA PHE A 81 -7.81 18.16 -6.87
C PHE A 81 -7.87 19.59 -7.45
N ASP A 82 -7.81 20.61 -6.60
CA ASP A 82 -7.85 22.03 -7.00
C ASP A 82 -6.53 22.79 -6.74
N MET A 83 -5.47 22.32 -7.38
CA MET A 83 -4.14 22.93 -7.37
C MET A 83 -4.07 24.21 -8.22
N GLU A 84 -3.31 25.20 -7.73
CA GLU A 84 -3.19 26.55 -8.34
C GLU A 84 -1.77 26.89 -8.81
N ASP A 85 -0.75 26.27 -8.21
CA ASP A 85 0.66 26.58 -8.42
C ASP A 85 1.57 25.38 -8.23
N TYR A 86 2.86 25.60 -8.47
CA TYR A 86 3.92 24.61 -8.39
C TYR A 86 5.02 25.08 -7.45
N HIS A 87 5.39 24.20 -6.52
CA HIS A 87 6.64 24.26 -5.79
C HIS A 87 7.73 23.48 -6.54
N VAL A 88 8.99 23.58 -6.09
CA VAL A 88 10.04 22.63 -6.47
C VAL A 88 10.90 22.30 -5.27
N TYR A 89 11.29 21.02 -5.18
CA TYR A 89 12.16 20.52 -4.13
C TYR A 89 13.49 20.06 -4.72
N SER A 90 14.58 20.23 -3.98
CA SER A 90 15.89 19.72 -4.40
C SER A 90 16.62 18.98 -3.30
N THR A 91 17.46 18.03 -3.68
CA THR A 91 18.37 17.32 -2.78
C THR A 91 19.70 17.00 -3.47
N THR A 92 20.76 16.91 -2.68
CA THR A 92 22.06 16.39 -3.12
C THR A 92 22.35 15.01 -2.54
N ASP A 93 21.54 14.49 -1.62
CA ASP A 93 21.83 13.28 -0.84
C ASP A 93 20.64 12.33 -0.65
N MET A 94 19.44 12.67 -1.15
CA MET A 94 18.16 11.95 -0.95
C MET A 94 17.62 11.97 0.49
N GLU A 95 18.31 12.62 1.43
CA GLU A 95 17.92 12.70 2.84
C GLU A 95 17.38 14.10 3.18
N HIS A 96 18.11 15.13 2.78
CA HIS A 96 17.79 16.52 3.05
C HIS A 96 17.17 17.14 1.81
N TRP A 97 15.93 17.61 1.97
CA TRP A 97 15.14 18.21 0.91
C TRP A 97 14.96 19.69 1.20
N ARG A 98 15.28 20.52 0.21
CA ARG A 98 15.06 21.96 0.25
C ARG A 98 13.83 22.28 -0.60
N ASP A 99 12.82 22.88 0.02
CA ASP A 99 11.75 23.58 -0.70
C ASP A 99 12.27 24.94 -1.20
N HIS A 100 12.00 25.26 -2.47
CA HIS A 100 12.30 26.57 -3.07
C HIS A 100 11.07 27.47 -3.16
N GLY A 101 9.94 27.04 -2.58
CA GLY A 101 8.68 27.75 -2.59
C GLY A 101 7.97 27.69 -3.94
N VAL A 102 6.94 28.53 -4.10
CA VAL A 102 6.19 28.65 -5.36
C VAL A 102 7.09 29.20 -6.48
N ILE A 103 7.38 28.37 -7.48
CA ILE A 103 8.19 28.73 -8.64
C ILE A 103 7.36 29.27 -9.81
N PHE A 104 6.08 28.89 -9.86
CA PHE A 104 5.13 29.31 -10.90
C PHE A 104 3.68 29.09 -10.45
N ASN A 105 2.83 30.11 -10.63
CA ASN A 105 1.38 30.03 -10.48
C ASN A 105 0.71 30.35 -11.83
N PRO A 106 0.34 29.35 -12.65
CA PRO A 106 -0.23 29.59 -13.97
C PRO A 106 -1.54 30.38 -13.92
N LEU A 107 -2.33 30.23 -12.85
CA LEU A 107 -3.64 30.88 -12.72
C LEU A 107 -3.52 32.39 -12.49
N ARG A 108 -2.38 32.85 -11.95
CA ARG A 108 -2.08 34.27 -11.72
C ARG A 108 -1.15 34.85 -12.77
N GLN A 109 -0.26 34.05 -13.33
CA GLN A 109 0.80 34.52 -14.23
C GLN A 109 0.47 34.38 -15.72
N THR A 110 -0.60 33.67 -16.07
CA THR A 110 -1.10 33.59 -17.45
C THR A 110 -2.46 34.31 -17.58
N SER A 111 -2.78 34.77 -18.79
CA SER A 111 -4.10 35.34 -19.09
C SER A 111 -5.16 34.28 -19.39
N TRP A 112 -4.73 33.07 -19.76
CA TRP A 112 -5.56 32.05 -20.38
C TRP A 112 -5.93 30.90 -19.43
N ALA A 113 -5.04 30.46 -18.53
CA ALA A 113 -5.35 29.40 -17.58
C ALA A 113 -6.39 29.83 -16.53
N LYS A 114 -7.22 28.90 -16.07
CA LYS A 114 -8.29 29.18 -15.08
C LYS A 114 -8.33 28.21 -13.90
N SER A 115 -7.85 26.98 -14.05
CA SER A 115 -7.90 25.95 -13.02
C SER A 115 -6.92 24.79 -13.29
N CYS A 116 -6.82 23.87 -12.32
CA CYS A 116 -6.21 22.55 -12.50
C CYS A 116 -4.72 22.61 -12.89
N ALA A 117 -3.90 23.32 -12.10
CA ALA A 117 -2.44 23.33 -12.25
C ALA A 117 -1.86 22.00 -11.75
N TRP A 118 -1.96 20.96 -12.57
CA TRP A 118 -1.61 19.57 -12.22
C TRP A 118 -0.25 19.15 -12.80
N ALA A 119 0.24 17.96 -12.45
CA ALA A 119 1.37 17.22 -13.03
C ALA A 119 2.31 18.01 -13.98
N PRO A 120 3.18 18.90 -13.46
CA PRO A 120 4.13 19.59 -14.31
C PRO A 120 5.33 18.69 -14.65
N ASP A 121 6.04 19.02 -15.73
CA ASP A 121 7.34 18.42 -16.02
C ASP A 121 8.35 19.46 -16.49
N CYS A 122 9.63 19.30 -16.14
CA CYS A 122 10.67 20.29 -16.41
C CYS A 122 11.86 19.67 -17.15
N VAL A 123 12.46 20.42 -18.08
CA VAL A 123 13.70 20.00 -18.73
C VAL A 123 14.66 21.17 -18.94
N GLU A 124 15.96 20.89 -18.89
CA GLU A 124 17.00 21.84 -19.24
C GLU A 124 17.37 21.72 -20.72
N ARG A 125 17.46 22.85 -21.42
CA ARG A 125 18.05 22.96 -22.76
C ARG A 125 18.76 24.29 -22.94
N ASP A 126 20.00 24.24 -23.43
CA ASP A 126 20.82 25.42 -23.75
C ASP A 126 20.90 26.45 -22.60
N GLY A 127 21.01 25.96 -21.35
CA GLY A 127 21.11 26.77 -20.14
C GLY A 127 19.80 27.42 -19.68
N LYS A 128 18.66 27.01 -20.25
CA LYS A 128 17.31 27.42 -19.84
C LYS A 128 16.50 26.21 -19.37
N PHE A 129 15.54 26.47 -18.51
CA PHE A 129 14.64 25.48 -17.94
C PHE A 129 13.22 25.73 -18.46
N TYR A 130 12.59 24.67 -18.96
CA TYR A 130 11.27 24.70 -19.58
C TYR A 130 10.32 23.83 -18.76
N LEU A 131 9.37 24.47 -18.08
CA LEU A 131 8.33 23.82 -17.29
C LEU A 131 7.07 23.68 -18.15
N TYR A 132 6.74 22.46 -18.54
CA TYR A 132 5.48 22.10 -19.19
C TYR A 132 4.43 21.87 -18.12
N PHE A 133 3.24 22.43 -18.31
CA PHE A 133 2.20 22.35 -17.30
C PHE A 133 0.80 22.23 -17.92
N PRO A 134 -0.05 21.30 -17.43
CA PRO A 134 -1.44 21.22 -17.80
C PRO A 134 -2.30 22.25 -17.06
N THR A 135 -3.36 22.74 -17.71
CA THR A 135 -4.43 23.52 -17.07
C THR A 135 -5.78 23.23 -17.71
N ASP A 136 -6.84 23.52 -16.95
CA ASP A 136 -8.24 23.48 -17.40
C ASP A 136 -8.68 22.12 -17.95
N LYS A 137 -7.88 21.07 -17.70
CA LYS A 137 -8.03 19.72 -18.28
C LYS A 137 -7.94 19.67 -19.80
N ARG A 138 -7.43 20.73 -20.44
CA ARG A 138 -7.53 20.94 -21.89
C ARG A 138 -6.27 21.47 -22.54
N HIS A 139 -5.37 22.06 -21.77
CA HIS A 139 -4.26 22.84 -22.30
C HIS A 139 -2.96 22.36 -21.70
N ILE A 140 -1.91 22.27 -22.52
CA ILE A 140 -0.52 22.21 -22.05
C ILE A 140 0.13 23.56 -22.37
N GLY A 141 0.63 24.23 -21.35
CA GLY A 141 1.46 25.43 -21.46
C GLY A 141 2.94 25.11 -21.30
N VAL A 142 3.78 26.10 -21.60
CA VAL A 142 5.23 26.06 -21.32
C VAL A 142 5.67 27.38 -20.70
N ALA A 143 6.37 27.30 -19.58
CA ALA A 143 6.98 28.41 -18.90
C ALA A 143 8.52 28.26 -18.93
N VAL A 144 9.24 29.38 -18.96
CA VAL A 144 10.70 29.40 -19.08
C VAL A 144 11.37 30.13 -17.92
N ALA A 145 12.52 29.62 -17.49
CA ALA A 145 13.39 30.24 -16.50
C ALA A 145 14.87 30.06 -16.86
N ASP A 146 15.74 30.88 -16.26
CA ASP A 146 17.20 30.77 -16.39
C ASP A 146 17.82 29.87 -15.30
N ARG A 147 17.00 29.35 -14.38
CA ARG A 147 17.40 28.51 -13.25
C ARG A 147 16.36 27.43 -12.97
N PRO A 148 16.74 26.28 -12.39
CA PRO A 148 15.81 25.19 -12.10
C PRO A 148 14.76 25.56 -11.04
N ASP A 149 15.08 26.49 -10.13
CA ASP A 149 14.19 27.06 -9.10
C ASP A 149 13.43 28.31 -9.58
N GLY A 150 13.46 28.62 -10.88
CA GLY A 150 12.76 29.78 -11.43
C GLY A 150 13.45 31.12 -11.18
N PRO A 151 12.70 32.24 -11.17
CA PRO A 151 11.25 32.31 -11.36
C PRO A 151 10.84 31.97 -12.79
N PHE A 152 9.82 31.14 -12.96
CA PHE A 152 9.28 30.81 -14.28
C PHE A 152 8.29 31.87 -14.77
N ARG A 153 8.23 32.04 -16.09
CA ARG A 153 7.30 32.94 -16.77
C ARG A 153 6.67 32.25 -17.97
N ASP A 154 5.39 32.53 -18.22
CA ASP A 154 4.70 32.07 -19.44
C ASP A 154 5.51 32.48 -20.67
N ALA A 155 5.92 31.48 -21.47
CA ALA A 155 6.78 31.72 -22.61
C ALA A 155 5.99 32.18 -23.85
N LEU A 156 4.67 31.95 -23.88
CA LEU A 156 3.85 32.10 -25.09
C LEU A 156 2.69 33.09 -24.93
N GLY A 157 2.12 33.22 -23.73
CA GLY A 157 0.89 33.99 -23.52
C GLY A 157 -0.38 33.28 -24.01
N HIS A 158 -0.26 32.02 -24.44
CA HIS A 158 -1.32 31.10 -24.84
C HIS A 158 -0.86 29.65 -24.65
N PRO A 159 -1.74 28.63 -24.71
CA PRO A 159 -1.34 27.22 -24.66
C PRO A 159 -0.34 26.87 -25.78
N LEU A 160 0.62 25.99 -25.49
CA LEU A 160 1.50 25.37 -26.50
C LEU A 160 0.68 24.43 -27.39
N ILE A 161 -0.17 23.62 -26.77
CA ILE A 161 -1.07 22.67 -27.43
C ILE A 161 -2.33 22.49 -26.59
N SER A 162 -3.46 22.21 -27.24
CA SER A 162 -4.75 21.96 -26.59
C SER A 162 -5.40 20.66 -27.05
N ILE A 163 -6.39 20.19 -26.31
CA ILE A 163 -7.25 19.07 -26.69
C ILE A 163 -7.93 19.26 -28.06
N ASP A 164 -8.13 20.52 -28.48
CA ASP A 164 -8.76 20.88 -29.75
C ASP A 164 -7.75 21.07 -30.90
N SER A 165 -6.45 20.84 -30.64
CA SER A 165 -5.39 21.01 -31.64
C SER A 165 -5.42 19.90 -32.70
N PRO A 166 -5.07 20.19 -33.96
CA PRO A 166 -5.08 19.19 -35.03
C PRO A 166 -4.23 17.94 -34.69
N GLY A 167 -4.83 16.77 -34.83
CA GLY A 167 -4.17 15.48 -34.58
C GLY A 167 -4.22 14.99 -33.13
N VAL A 168 -4.67 15.82 -32.17
CA VAL A 168 -4.88 15.37 -30.80
C VAL A 168 -6.08 14.43 -30.72
N VAL A 169 -5.87 13.24 -30.15
CA VAL A 169 -6.91 12.25 -29.87
C VAL A 169 -6.96 12.06 -28.37
N CYS A 170 -7.95 12.66 -27.72
CA CYS A 170 -8.16 12.57 -26.28
C CYS A 170 -9.65 12.73 -26.00
N ASP A 171 -10.27 11.73 -25.36
CA ASP A 171 -11.71 11.69 -25.07
C ASP A 171 -12.05 12.04 -23.61
N ARG A 172 -11.04 12.42 -22.83
CA ARG A 172 -11.18 12.85 -21.44
C ARG A 172 -10.37 14.13 -21.14
N ASP A 173 -9.40 14.09 -20.22
CA ASP A 173 -8.61 15.25 -19.82
C ASP A 173 -7.28 15.26 -20.59
N PHE A 174 -6.90 16.39 -21.17
CA PHE A 174 -5.62 16.56 -21.88
C PHE A 174 -4.57 17.12 -20.93
N ILE A 175 -3.86 16.22 -20.26
CA ILE A 175 -3.05 16.47 -19.05
C ILE A 175 -1.74 15.65 -19.05
N ASP A 176 -0.99 15.75 -17.95
CA ASP A 176 0.17 14.93 -17.61
C ASP A 176 1.30 14.94 -18.66
N PRO A 177 1.86 16.13 -18.98
CA PRO A 177 3.01 16.22 -19.86
C PRO A 177 4.25 15.54 -19.27
N CYS A 178 4.98 14.82 -20.11
CA CYS A 178 6.36 14.41 -19.86
C CYS A 178 7.23 14.82 -21.05
N VAL A 179 8.27 15.60 -20.79
CA VAL A 179 9.22 16.07 -21.79
C VAL A 179 10.51 15.24 -21.74
N PHE A 180 10.95 14.79 -22.90
CA PHE A 180 12.14 13.95 -23.05
C PHE A 180 13.01 14.48 -24.19
N ILE A 181 14.31 14.64 -23.93
CA ILE A 181 15.31 14.97 -24.95
C ILE A 181 16.15 13.72 -25.20
N ASP A 182 16.13 13.24 -26.44
CA ASP A 182 16.89 12.06 -26.83
C ASP A 182 18.37 12.37 -27.07
N ARG A 183 19.21 11.34 -27.19
CA ARG A 183 20.66 11.46 -27.43
C ARG A 183 21.01 12.24 -28.70
N ASP A 184 20.12 12.29 -29.68
CA ASP A 184 20.31 13.03 -30.92
C ASP A 184 19.90 14.52 -30.82
N GLY A 185 19.41 14.96 -29.65
CA GLY A 185 18.98 16.32 -29.38
C GLY A 185 17.54 16.64 -29.81
N ARG A 186 16.78 15.65 -30.30
CA ARG A 186 15.34 15.81 -30.55
C ARG A 186 14.58 15.78 -29.24
N ALA A 187 13.58 16.64 -29.13
CA ALA A 187 12.72 16.75 -27.96
C ALA A 187 11.32 16.22 -28.28
N TYR A 188 10.71 15.57 -27.30
CA TYR A 188 9.41 14.92 -27.39
C TYR A 188 8.58 15.28 -26.17
N LEU A 189 7.31 15.60 -26.37
CA LEU A 189 6.31 15.81 -25.33
C LEU A 189 5.31 14.66 -25.35
N TYR A 190 5.36 13.80 -24.34
CA TYR A 190 4.39 12.75 -24.08
C TYR A 190 3.24 13.32 -23.25
N VAL A 191 2.00 13.00 -23.60
CA VAL A 191 0.81 13.61 -22.98
C VAL A 191 -0.42 12.75 -23.20
N GLY A 192 -1.46 12.95 -22.39
CA GLY A 192 -2.81 12.50 -22.67
C GLY A 192 -3.43 11.67 -21.56
N GLN A 193 -4.73 11.42 -21.70
CA GLN A 193 -5.47 10.52 -20.84
C GLN A 193 -6.33 9.59 -21.72
N ASN A 194 -6.44 8.31 -21.35
CA ASN A 194 -7.02 7.19 -22.14
C ASN A 194 -6.31 6.88 -23.47
N THR A 195 -5.69 7.86 -24.11
CA THR A 195 -4.91 7.72 -25.34
C THR A 195 -3.51 8.30 -25.13
N PRO A 196 -2.44 7.51 -25.28
CA PRO A 196 -1.07 7.98 -25.14
C PRO A 196 -0.64 8.71 -26.42
N LEU A 197 -0.26 9.98 -26.26
CA LEU A 197 0.19 10.81 -27.37
C LEU A 197 1.65 11.22 -27.18
N CYS A 198 2.33 11.45 -28.30
CA CYS A 198 3.65 12.07 -28.33
C CYS A 198 3.69 13.17 -29.39
N VAL A 199 4.28 14.31 -29.05
CA VAL A 199 4.40 15.47 -29.92
C VAL A 199 5.89 15.87 -30.03
N PRO A 200 6.52 15.78 -31.20
CA PRO A 200 7.87 16.29 -31.41
C PRO A 200 7.91 17.81 -31.19
N LEU A 201 8.90 18.26 -30.42
CA LEU A 201 9.13 19.67 -30.13
C LEU A 201 10.27 20.22 -30.98
N ALA A 202 10.13 21.49 -31.38
CA ALA A 202 11.20 22.22 -32.04
C ALA A 202 12.34 22.52 -31.07
N ALA A 203 13.51 22.88 -31.62
CA ALA A 203 14.70 23.14 -30.82
C ALA A 203 14.54 24.32 -29.84
N ASP A 204 13.58 25.21 -30.07
CA ASP A 204 13.25 26.34 -29.20
C ASP A 204 12.48 25.94 -27.91
N MET A 205 12.00 24.68 -27.84
CA MET A 205 11.21 24.11 -26.75
C MET A 205 9.88 24.84 -26.49
N VAL A 206 9.43 25.69 -27.41
CA VAL A 206 8.19 26.46 -27.30
C VAL A 206 7.34 26.40 -28.56
N SER A 207 7.74 25.57 -29.53
CA SER A 207 7.02 25.28 -30.76
C SER A 207 6.97 23.77 -31.03
N LEU A 208 5.94 23.32 -31.74
CA LEU A 208 5.86 21.93 -32.22
C LEU A 208 6.72 21.76 -33.48
N ALA A 209 7.47 20.65 -33.60
CA ALA A 209 8.28 20.33 -34.77
C ALA A 209 7.55 19.50 -35.82
N ASP A 210 6.56 18.70 -35.40
CA ASP A 210 5.81 17.79 -36.26
C ASP A 210 4.38 17.58 -35.70
N SER A 211 3.61 16.78 -36.41
CA SER A 211 2.27 16.32 -36.04
C SER A 211 2.26 15.46 -34.78
N VAL A 212 1.08 15.36 -34.16
CA VAL A 212 0.83 14.52 -32.98
C VAL A 212 0.82 13.04 -33.39
N HIS A 213 1.51 12.21 -32.62
CA HIS A 213 1.55 10.75 -32.79
C HIS A 213 0.73 10.06 -31.69
N VAL A 214 -0.11 9.10 -32.08
CA VAL A 214 -0.69 8.12 -31.15
C VAL A 214 0.32 6.99 -30.94
N LEU A 215 0.58 6.62 -29.68
CA LEU A 215 1.56 5.58 -29.37
C LEU A 215 0.95 4.19 -29.38
N ASP A 216 1.45 3.34 -30.27
CA ASP A 216 1.01 1.95 -30.39
C ASP A 216 1.65 1.04 -29.34
N GLY A 217 0.90 0.02 -28.90
CA GLY A 217 1.42 -1.04 -28.03
C GLY A 217 1.48 -0.69 -26.54
N VAL A 218 0.67 0.28 -26.12
CA VAL A 218 0.53 0.75 -24.73
C VAL A 218 -0.86 0.39 -24.21
N PRO A 219 -1.08 -0.85 -23.73
CA PRO A 219 -2.40 -1.31 -23.30
C PRO A 219 -2.87 -0.59 -22.03
N ASP A 220 -4.18 -0.36 -21.92
CA ASP A 220 -4.82 0.20 -20.72
C ASP A 220 -4.22 1.55 -20.25
N PHE A 221 -3.65 2.34 -21.17
CA PHE A 221 -3.10 3.66 -20.83
C PHE A 221 -4.19 4.55 -20.22
N PHE A 222 -3.99 4.99 -18.98
CA PHE A 222 -4.88 5.94 -18.32
C PHE A 222 -4.28 7.33 -18.30
N GLU A 223 -3.16 7.58 -17.61
CA GLU A 223 -2.51 8.90 -17.46
C GLU A 223 -1.04 8.77 -17.00
N ALA A 224 -0.43 9.84 -16.51
CA ALA A 224 0.91 9.86 -15.89
C ALA A 224 2.03 9.29 -16.78
N ALA A 225 2.10 9.79 -18.02
CA ALA A 225 3.14 9.37 -18.96
C ALA A 225 4.55 9.71 -18.42
N TRP A 226 5.47 8.76 -18.50
CA TRP A 226 6.89 9.00 -18.21
C TRP A 226 7.79 8.24 -19.19
N MET A 227 8.68 8.97 -19.85
CA MET A 227 9.66 8.43 -20.79
C MET A 227 11.08 8.54 -20.22
N HIS A 228 11.79 7.42 -20.17
CA HIS A 228 13.23 7.41 -19.91
C HIS A 228 13.93 6.35 -20.73
N ARG A 229 15.27 6.38 -20.73
CA ARG A 229 16.08 5.55 -21.63
C ARG A 229 17.23 4.88 -20.87
N VAL A 230 17.41 3.58 -21.08
CA VAL A 230 18.52 2.79 -20.50
C VAL A 230 19.22 2.03 -21.63
N GLY A 231 20.54 2.21 -21.76
CA GLY A 231 21.28 1.60 -22.87
C GLY A 231 20.79 2.18 -24.20
N ASP A 232 20.19 1.36 -25.06
CA ASP A 232 19.54 1.74 -26.32
C ASP A 232 18.03 1.44 -26.31
N THR A 233 17.46 1.20 -25.13
CA THR A 233 16.05 0.89 -24.94
C THR A 233 15.31 2.07 -24.32
N TYR A 234 14.17 2.42 -24.91
CA TYR A 234 13.23 3.41 -24.41
C TYR A 234 12.21 2.69 -23.52
N TYR A 235 11.92 3.27 -22.37
CA TYR A 235 10.97 2.78 -21.39
C TYR A 235 9.86 3.81 -21.26
N PHE A 236 8.65 3.42 -21.66
CA PHE A 236 7.46 4.24 -21.50
C PHE A 236 6.62 3.67 -20.38
N SER A 237 6.46 4.42 -19.30
CA SER A 237 5.71 4.02 -18.11
C SER A 237 4.53 4.94 -17.89
N TYR A 238 3.46 4.42 -17.31
CA TYR A 238 2.16 5.10 -17.24
C TYR A 238 1.28 4.48 -16.15
N SER A 239 0.27 5.23 -15.72
CA SER A 239 -0.80 4.73 -14.86
C SER A 239 -1.81 3.93 -15.70
N ASP A 240 -2.18 2.72 -15.28
CA ASP A 240 -2.96 1.75 -16.07
C ASP A 240 -4.45 1.62 -15.70
N GLY A 241 -4.99 2.55 -14.92
CA GLY A 241 -6.37 2.46 -14.48
C GLY A 241 -6.92 3.75 -13.88
N PRO A 242 -8.22 3.79 -13.54
CA PRO A 242 -8.98 2.66 -13.04
C PRO A 242 -9.90 2.04 -14.11
N PHE A 243 -9.32 1.26 -15.03
CA PHE A 243 -10.08 0.39 -15.92
C PHE A 243 -10.37 -0.95 -15.22
N ASN A 244 -11.35 -1.70 -15.73
CA ASN A 244 -11.57 -3.11 -15.36
C ASN A 244 -11.70 -3.39 -13.84
N HIS A 245 -12.19 -2.42 -13.06
CA HIS A 245 -12.42 -2.52 -11.60
C HIS A 245 -11.18 -2.74 -10.72
N HIS A 246 -9.97 -2.46 -11.21
CA HIS A 246 -8.78 -2.40 -10.34
C HIS A 246 -8.35 -0.95 -10.06
N GLN A 247 -7.63 -0.77 -8.94
CA GLN A 247 -7.02 0.52 -8.61
C GLN A 247 -5.82 0.81 -9.53
N PRO A 248 -5.45 2.08 -9.76
CA PRO A 248 -4.36 2.45 -10.67
C PRO A 248 -3.00 1.92 -10.23
N ARG A 249 -2.25 1.32 -11.16
CA ARG A 249 -0.88 0.83 -10.99
C ARG A 249 0.04 1.55 -11.97
N ILE A 250 1.35 1.50 -11.72
CA ILE A 250 2.32 1.93 -12.73
C ILE A 250 2.72 0.74 -13.59
N ALA A 251 2.30 0.77 -14.85
CA ALA A 251 2.70 -0.15 -15.90
C ALA A 251 3.87 0.41 -16.71
N TYR A 252 4.54 -0.46 -17.49
CA TYR A 252 5.53 0.00 -18.45
C TYR A 252 5.64 -0.88 -19.70
N CYS A 253 6.08 -0.22 -20.77
CA CYS A 253 6.41 -0.78 -22.05
C CYS A 253 7.85 -0.41 -22.45
N THR A 254 8.37 -1.09 -23.47
CA THR A 254 9.71 -0.84 -24.02
C THR A 254 9.68 -0.74 -25.54
N ALA A 255 10.59 0.05 -26.11
CA ALA A 255 10.80 0.18 -27.55
C ALA A 255 12.28 0.47 -27.88
N THR A 256 12.63 0.41 -29.17
CA THR A 256 13.95 0.82 -29.71
C THR A 256 13.91 2.20 -30.38
N ASN A 257 12.75 2.86 -30.38
CA ASN A 257 12.51 4.18 -30.93
C ASN A 257 11.61 4.96 -29.94
N PRO A 258 11.84 6.26 -29.71
CA PRO A 258 11.04 7.06 -28.77
C PRO A 258 9.54 7.14 -29.15
N LEU A 259 9.19 6.89 -30.42
CA LEU A 259 7.81 6.86 -30.92
C LEU A 259 7.22 5.44 -30.99
N GLY A 260 7.94 4.42 -30.53
CA GLY A 260 7.49 3.03 -30.57
C GLY A 260 7.76 2.32 -31.92
N PRO A 261 7.03 1.24 -32.23
CA PRO A 261 5.94 0.67 -31.44
C PRO A 261 6.44 0.12 -30.10
N PHE A 262 5.59 0.21 -29.08
CA PHE A 262 5.91 -0.26 -27.73
C PHE A 262 5.51 -1.71 -27.52
N THR A 263 6.23 -2.38 -26.62
CA THR A 263 5.91 -3.73 -26.13
C THR A 263 5.75 -3.69 -24.62
N TYR A 264 4.57 -4.06 -24.12
CA TYR A 264 4.27 -4.16 -22.69
C TYR A 264 5.20 -5.12 -21.94
N ARG A 265 5.63 -4.75 -20.73
CA ARG A 265 6.62 -5.50 -19.94
C ARG A 265 6.20 -5.77 -18.49
N GLY A 266 5.09 -5.22 -18.00
CA GLY A 266 4.55 -5.52 -16.68
C GLY A 266 4.29 -4.30 -15.81
N ILE A 267 4.20 -4.55 -14.50
CA ILE A 267 3.88 -3.55 -13.47
C ILE A 267 5.14 -3.21 -12.66
N ILE A 268 5.43 -1.91 -12.56
CA ILE A 268 6.48 -1.34 -11.72
C ILE A 268 5.98 -1.16 -10.29
N LEU A 269 4.79 -0.60 -10.10
CA LEU A 269 4.27 -0.20 -8.78
C LEU A 269 2.79 -0.61 -8.62
N ASP A 270 2.49 -1.24 -7.50
CA ASP A 270 1.12 -1.56 -7.06
C ASP A 270 0.28 -0.32 -6.73
N PRO A 271 -1.04 -0.46 -6.53
CA PRO A 271 -1.85 0.63 -6.05
C PRO A 271 -1.37 1.15 -4.69
N VAL A 272 -1.35 2.47 -4.58
CA VAL A 272 -1.02 3.22 -3.36
C VAL A 272 -2.29 3.80 -2.72
N ASN A 273 -2.16 4.31 -1.49
CA ASN A 273 -3.29 4.77 -0.68
C ASN A 273 -3.86 6.16 -1.07
N SER A 274 -3.45 6.73 -2.21
CA SER A 274 -3.92 8.03 -2.71
C SER A 274 -5.08 7.94 -3.72
N GLY A 275 -5.45 6.75 -4.19
CA GLY A 275 -6.49 6.56 -5.20
C GLY A 275 -6.11 6.99 -6.63
N THR A 276 -5.03 7.75 -6.78
CA THR A 276 -4.28 7.99 -8.03
C THR A 276 -2.87 7.41 -7.88
N ASN A 277 -2.22 7.13 -9.00
CA ASN A 277 -0.85 6.66 -9.05
C ASN A 277 -0.11 7.42 -10.16
N HIS A 278 0.84 8.26 -9.77
CA HIS A 278 1.60 9.13 -10.68
C HIS A 278 3.08 9.05 -10.28
N HIS A 279 3.97 8.93 -11.27
CA HIS A 279 5.38 8.63 -11.01
C HIS A 279 6.36 9.31 -11.97
N SER A 280 7.63 9.26 -11.58
CA SER A 280 8.77 9.51 -12.46
C SER A 280 9.94 8.60 -12.11
N ILE A 281 10.84 8.38 -13.07
CA ILE A 281 11.99 7.49 -12.93
C ILE A 281 13.25 8.23 -13.36
N VAL A 282 14.22 8.32 -12.46
CA VAL A 282 15.49 9.00 -12.71
C VAL A 282 16.67 8.25 -12.10
N GLN A 283 17.85 8.36 -12.72
CA GLN A 283 19.10 7.88 -12.13
C GLN A 283 19.80 9.02 -11.38
N PHE A 284 20.10 8.80 -10.11
CA PHE A 284 20.83 9.76 -9.27
C PHE A 284 21.95 9.04 -8.51
N ARG A 285 23.17 9.59 -8.60
CA ARG A 285 24.39 9.02 -7.98
C ARG A 285 24.58 7.51 -8.28
N GLY A 286 24.26 7.10 -9.50
CA GLY A 286 24.38 5.72 -9.98
C GLY A 286 23.22 4.79 -9.60
N GLN A 287 22.29 5.22 -8.73
CA GLN A 287 21.11 4.45 -8.34
C GLN A 287 19.88 4.95 -9.12
N TRP A 288 19.04 4.02 -9.57
CA TRP A 288 17.74 4.35 -10.15
C TRP A 288 16.69 4.48 -9.05
N TRP A 289 15.82 5.47 -9.19
CA TRP A 289 14.76 5.80 -8.25
C TRP A 289 13.42 5.87 -8.97
N LEU A 290 12.40 5.33 -8.33
CA LEU A 290 11.00 5.58 -8.68
C LEU A 290 10.47 6.62 -7.69
N PHE A 291 10.12 7.80 -8.18
CA PHE A 291 9.36 8.79 -7.43
C PHE A 291 7.87 8.56 -7.68
N TYR A 292 7.06 8.69 -6.64
CA TYR A 292 5.61 8.52 -6.72
C TYR A 292 4.94 9.33 -5.61
N HIS A 293 3.60 9.33 -5.51
CA HIS A 293 2.90 9.96 -4.39
C HIS A 293 2.16 8.92 -3.53
N THR A 294 1.88 9.28 -2.28
CA THR A 294 0.99 8.53 -1.36
C THR A 294 0.04 9.53 -0.69
N ALA A 295 -0.88 9.04 0.14
CA ALA A 295 -1.67 9.87 1.06
C ALA A 295 -1.12 9.84 2.50
N ASP A 296 0.09 9.30 2.73
CA ASP A 296 0.59 8.98 4.07
C ASP A 296 0.59 10.19 5.01
N LEU A 297 1.09 11.34 4.55
CA LEU A 297 1.13 12.55 5.37
C LEU A 297 -0.28 13.03 5.75
N SER A 298 -1.23 12.96 4.82
CA SER A 298 -2.62 13.40 5.08
C SER A 298 -3.36 12.43 5.98
N LEU A 299 -3.14 11.13 5.80
CA LEU A 299 -3.69 10.08 6.66
C LEU A 299 -3.14 10.20 8.09
N TYR A 300 -1.88 10.64 8.24
CA TYR A 300 -1.32 10.94 9.54
C TYR A 300 -1.95 12.20 10.17
N ASN A 301 -1.99 13.32 9.42
CA ASN A 301 -2.45 14.60 9.95
C ASN A 301 -3.98 14.64 10.19
N GLU A 302 -4.76 14.03 9.29
CA GLU A 302 -6.23 14.05 9.30
C GLU A 302 -6.82 12.72 8.76
N PRO A 303 -6.73 11.60 9.52
CA PRO A 303 -7.12 10.25 9.06
C PRO A 303 -8.57 10.10 8.58
N PHE A 304 -9.46 11.02 8.99
CA PHE A 304 -10.89 10.99 8.69
C PHE A 304 -11.33 12.01 7.63
N SER A 305 -10.40 12.81 7.07
CA SER A 305 -10.70 13.92 6.16
C SER A 305 -10.11 13.68 4.76
N HIS A 306 -10.97 13.32 3.79
CA HIS A 306 -10.66 13.31 2.35
C HIS A 306 -9.29 12.69 1.97
N PRO A 307 -8.96 11.47 2.46
CA PRO A 307 -7.68 10.84 2.10
C PRO A 307 -7.60 10.67 0.58
N GLY A 308 -6.46 11.07 0.00
CA GLY A 308 -6.18 10.93 -1.44
C GLY A 308 -6.21 12.21 -2.28
N VAL A 309 -6.74 13.33 -1.77
CA VAL A 309 -6.66 14.66 -2.45
C VAL A 309 -5.59 15.58 -1.85
N ARG A 310 -4.90 15.09 -0.82
CA ARG A 310 -3.74 15.72 -0.17
C ARG A 310 -2.62 14.69 -0.14
N ARG A 311 -1.80 14.70 -1.17
CA ARG A 311 -0.80 13.66 -1.39
C ARG A 311 0.57 14.11 -0.90
N SER A 312 1.47 13.15 -0.76
CA SER A 312 2.83 13.35 -0.31
C SER A 312 3.78 12.57 -1.19
N ILE A 313 4.80 13.24 -1.71
CA ILE A 313 5.81 12.61 -2.57
C ILE A 313 6.65 11.59 -1.78
N ALA A 314 6.93 10.48 -2.43
CA ALA A 314 7.70 9.34 -1.96
C ALA A 314 8.70 8.91 -3.04
N ALA A 315 9.76 8.22 -2.64
CA ALA A 315 10.69 7.59 -3.57
C ALA A 315 11.27 6.31 -3.02
N ASP A 316 11.44 5.33 -3.90
CA ASP A 316 12.06 4.05 -3.60
C ASP A 316 13.02 3.63 -4.69
N ARG A 317 13.98 2.76 -4.32
CA ARG A 317 14.97 2.25 -5.26
C ARG A 317 14.30 1.40 -6.34
N LEU A 318 14.66 1.68 -7.59
CA LEU A 318 14.26 0.91 -8.76
C LEU A 318 15.45 0.07 -9.25
N HIS A 319 15.18 -1.17 -9.64
CA HIS A 319 16.21 -2.11 -10.10
C HIS A 319 15.82 -2.72 -11.44
N TYR A 320 16.75 -2.63 -12.40
CA TYR A 320 16.67 -3.38 -13.65
C TYR A 320 17.28 -4.77 -13.47
N ALA A 321 16.59 -5.79 -13.95
CA ALA A 321 17.16 -7.10 -14.17
C ALA A 321 18.09 -7.11 -15.38
N THR A 322 18.87 -8.18 -15.53
CA THR A 322 19.86 -8.33 -16.61
C THR A 322 19.24 -8.37 -18.01
N ASP A 323 17.96 -8.75 -18.13
CA ASP A 323 17.19 -8.77 -19.37
C ASP A 323 16.52 -7.43 -19.70
N GLY A 324 16.78 -6.40 -18.88
CA GLY A 324 16.20 -5.06 -19.01
C GLY A 324 14.79 -4.94 -18.41
N SER A 325 14.20 -5.99 -17.83
CA SER A 325 12.94 -5.86 -17.09
C SER A 325 13.13 -5.07 -15.79
N ILE A 326 12.11 -4.33 -15.36
CA ILE A 326 12.08 -3.61 -14.09
C ILE A 326 11.51 -4.53 -13.02
N ARG A 327 12.22 -4.69 -11.90
CA ARG A 327 11.68 -5.37 -10.72
C ARG A 327 10.62 -4.49 -10.08
N ARG A 328 9.51 -5.11 -9.68
CA ARG A 328 8.42 -4.42 -8.97
C ARG A 328 8.96 -3.72 -7.73
N VAL A 329 8.66 -2.44 -7.60
CA VAL A 329 9.06 -1.59 -6.48
C VAL A 329 8.09 -1.83 -5.33
N MET A 330 8.65 -2.02 -4.13
CA MET A 330 7.90 -2.09 -2.89
C MET A 330 8.02 -0.72 -2.19
N PRO A 331 6.91 0.02 -2.04
CA PRO A 331 6.89 1.25 -1.24
C PRO A 331 7.51 1.05 0.14
N THR A 332 8.45 1.91 0.52
CA THR A 332 8.89 2.04 1.90
C THR A 332 8.15 3.19 2.60
N HIS A 333 8.01 3.11 3.92
CA HIS A 333 7.33 4.13 4.72
C HIS A 333 8.14 4.40 6.00
N SER A 334 8.37 5.69 6.33
CA SER A 334 9.13 6.11 7.52
C SER A 334 8.25 6.93 8.45
N TRP A 335 7.29 6.25 9.10
CA TRP A 335 6.34 6.90 9.98
C TRP A 335 6.97 7.61 11.19
N SER A 336 8.11 7.13 11.69
CA SER A 336 8.85 7.82 12.75
C SER A 336 9.29 9.23 12.35
N ARG A 337 9.60 9.45 11.07
CA ARG A 337 9.95 10.76 10.52
C ARG A 337 8.74 11.68 10.41
N VAL A 338 7.60 11.15 9.94
CA VAL A 338 6.31 11.89 9.89
C VAL A 338 5.93 12.38 11.29
N MET A 339 6.10 11.51 12.30
CA MET A 339 5.82 11.82 13.71
C MET A 339 6.74 12.88 14.31
N ALA A 340 8.04 12.87 13.97
CA ALA A 340 9.00 13.82 14.51
C ALA A 340 8.79 15.28 14.03
N ASN A 341 8.13 15.48 12.88
CA ASN A 341 7.86 16.80 12.31
C ASN A 341 6.56 17.44 12.84
N ALA A 342 5.66 16.65 13.43
CA ALA A 342 4.36 17.13 13.86
C ALA A 342 4.45 17.87 15.21
N ALA A 343 3.99 19.12 15.26
CA ALA A 343 3.76 19.82 16.53
C ALA A 343 2.69 19.05 17.34
N ALA A 344 2.95 18.89 18.65
CA ALA A 344 2.22 18.05 19.60
C ALA A 344 0.69 17.91 19.35
N PRO A 345 0.11 16.72 19.54
CA PRO A 345 -1.27 16.43 19.18
C PRO A 345 -2.27 17.28 19.96
N ARG A 346 -3.21 17.88 19.23
CA ARG A 346 -4.45 18.47 19.78
C ARG A 346 -5.48 17.35 19.95
N ASN A 347 -5.86 17.08 21.21
CA ASN A 347 -7.03 16.34 21.69
C ASN A 347 -7.48 15.06 20.94
N GLY A 348 -7.23 13.89 21.53
CA GLY A 348 -8.09 12.70 21.38
C GLY A 348 -7.98 11.88 20.10
N ASN A 349 -7.06 12.18 19.18
CA ASN A 349 -6.84 11.36 17.99
C ASN A 349 -5.91 10.18 18.31
N VAL A 350 -6.41 8.95 18.17
CA VAL A 350 -5.57 7.74 18.17
C VAL A 350 -4.78 7.72 16.86
N HIS A 351 -3.45 7.77 16.97
CA HIS A 351 -2.55 7.68 15.81
C HIS A 351 -2.36 6.23 15.40
N LEU A 352 -2.44 5.94 14.10
CA LEU A 352 -2.24 4.62 13.55
C LEU A 352 -1.02 4.61 12.62
N LEU A 353 -0.19 3.59 12.78
CA LEU A 353 0.85 3.17 11.86
C LEU A 353 0.28 2.09 10.97
N SER A 354 0.31 2.31 9.66
CA SER A 354 -0.20 1.33 8.70
C SER A 354 0.97 0.73 7.92
N ASP A 355 0.98 -0.59 7.76
CA ASP A 355 2.02 -1.27 7.01
C ASP A 355 1.47 -2.55 6.36
N ARG A 356 2.30 -3.19 5.53
CA ARG A 356 2.02 -4.48 4.93
C ARG A 356 3.18 -5.44 5.10
N ILE A 357 2.86 -6.69 5.41
CA ILE A 357 3.85 -7.77 5.47
C ILE A 357 3.54 -8.85 4.44
N ARG A 358 4.60 -9.40 3.85
CA ARG A 358 4.49 -10.64 3.08
C ARG A 358 4.34 -11.80 4.05
N VAL A 359 3.39 -12.67 3.74
CA VAL A 359 3.13 -13.90 4.47
C VAL A 359 3.33 -15.09 3.53
N SER A 360 3.06 -16.31 4.00
CA SER A 360 3.32 -17.53 3.23
C SER A 360 2.72 -17.48 1.82
N GLY A 361 3.46 -18.02 0.86
CA GLY A 361 3.09 -18.02 -0.56
C GLY A 361 3.10 -16.61 -1.17
N SER A 362 2.01 -16.23 -1.84
CA SER A 362 1.89 -14.93 -2.52
C SER A 362 1.15 -13.87 -1.70
N GLY A 363 0.74 -14.23 -0.47
CA GLY A 363 -0.08 -13.38 0.39
C GLY A 363 0.62 -12.11 0.91
N LEU A 364 -0.17 -11.05 1.03
CA LEU A 364 0.20 -9.78 1.64
C LEU A 364 -0.87 -9.38 2.65
N LEU A 365 -0.50 -9.11 3.90
CA LEU A 365 -1.40 -8.62 4.92
C LEU A 365 -1.16 -7.15 5.20
N TYR A 366 -2.23 -6.37 5.24
CA TYR A 366 -2.25 -5.01 5.73
C TYR A 366 -2.67 -5.00 7.21
N TYR A 367 -2.04 -4.16 8.01
CA TYR A 367 -2.47 -3.90 9.39
C TYR A 367 -2.28 -2.43 9.78
N ASP A 368 -3.04 -2.00 10.77
CA ASP A 368 -2.82 -0.76 11.53
C ASP A 368 -2.31 -1.10 12.93
N VAL A 369 -1.38 -0.32 13.49
CA VAL A 369 -0.91 -0.39 14.88
C VAL A 369 -1.05 0.96 15.53
N THR A 370 -1.53 1.05 16.77
CA THR A 370 -1.54 2.33 17.48
C THR A 370 -0.13 2.81 17.78
N ALA A 371 0.14 4.06 17.43
CA ALA A 371 1.37 4.74 17.82
C ALA A 371 1.18 5.46 19.14
N ASN A 372 2.18 5.36 20.03
CA ASN A 372 2.27 6.28 21.15
C ASN A 372 2.46 7.71 20.66
N ALA A 373 1.90 8.67 21.39
CA ALA A 373 2.07 10.10 21.16
C ALA A 373 3.52 10.60 21.43
N ILE A 374 4.49 9.69 21.52
CA ILE A 374 5.90 9.97 21.75
C ILE A 374 6.66 8.99 20.85
N GLY A 375 7.45 9.53 19.93
CA GLY A 375 8.16 8.78 18.91
C GLY A 375 8.96 7.61 19.45
N GLN A 376 9.14 6.60 18.60
CA GLN A 376 10.06 5.46 18.72
C GLN A 376 10.55 5.19 20.14
N ASN A 377 9.96 4.21 20.79
CA ASN A 377 10.80 3.25 21.48
C ASN A 377 10.27 1.86 21.12
N ASP A 378 11.19 0.93 20.92
CA ASP A 378 10.98 -0.51 21.09
C ASP A 378 10.60 -0.89 22.54
N ASP A 379 10.20 0.11 23.36
CA ASP A 379 9.79 0.05 24.77
C ASP A 379 8.33 0.56 24.95
N ASP A 380 7.41 0.31 24.01
CA ASP A 380 5.97 0.40 24.35
C ASP A 380 5.65 -0.76 25.30
N GLU A 381 5.83 -0.52 26.61
CA GLU A 381 5.59 -1.52 27.67
C GLU A 381 4.11 -1.92 27.78
N ARG A 382 3.20 -1.29 27.02
CA ARG A 382 1.80 -1.68 27.00
C ARG A 382 1.64 -3.03 26.31
N GLU A 383 0.85 -3.89 26.94
CA GLU A 383 0.40 -5.12 26.31
C GLU A 383 -0.31 -4.84 24.98
N THR A 384 -0.17 -5.78 24.05
CA THR A 384 -0.75 -5.67 22.72
C THR A 384 -2.12 -6.34 22.66
N VAL A 385 -3.08 -5.68 22.01
CA VAL A 385 -4.41 -6.20 21.64
C VAL A 385 -4.49 -6.31 20.13
N ILE A 386 -4.71 -7.50 19.60
CA ILE A 386 -4.89 -7.76 18.15
C ILE A 386 -6.38 -7.94 17.85
N LEU A 387 -6.92 -7.16 16.93
CA LEU A 387 -8.31 -7.16 16.51
C LEU A 387 -8.48 -7.84 15.14
N LEU A 388 -9.32 -8.88 15.09
CA LEU A 388 -9.56 -9.72 13.91
C LEU A 388 -11.01 -9.55 13.42
N HIS A 389 -11.20 -9.02 12.22
CA HIS A 389 -12.51 -8.68 11.69
C HIS A 389 -13.34 -9.90 11.24
N GLY A 390 -14.65 -9.70 11.06
CA GLY A 390 -15.59 -10.69 10.54
C GLY A 390 -15.54 -10.88 9.02
N HIS A 391 -16.18 -11.94 8.52
CA HIS A 391 -16.31 -12.18 7.07
C HIS A 391 -17.01 -11.00 6.40
N SER A 392 -16.60 -10.64 5.18
CA SER A 392 -17.08 -9.50 4.36
C SER A 392 -16.80 -8.11 4.91
N LEU A 393 -16.10 -8.01 6.03
CA LEU A 393 -15.70 -6.75 6.68
C LEU A 393 -14.18 -6.60 6.61
N ASP A 394 -13.67 -5.53 7.21
CA ASP A 394 -12.24 -5.26 7.38
C ASP A 394 -11.99 -4.59 8.73
N ARG A 395 -10.74 -4.19 9.00
CA ARG A 395 -10.31 -3.58 10.28
C ARG A 395 -11.16 -2.40 10.74
N ARG A 396 -11.83 -1.67 9.83
CA ARG A 396 -12.64 -0.48 10.16
C ARG A 396 -13.86 -0.83 11.00
N MET A 397 -14.28 -2.10 11.04
CA MET A 397 -15.35 -2.52 11.95
C MET A 397 -15.02 -2.28 13.43
N TRP A 398 -13.74 -2.07 13.76
CA TRP A 398 -13.23 -1.83 15.10
C TRP A 398 -13.00 -0.35 15.44
N ASP A 399 -13.41 0.61 14.59
CA ASP A 399 -13.16 2.04 14.81
C ASP A 399 -13.71 2.54 16.17
N GLU A 400 -14.86 2.03 16.60
CA GLU A 400 -15.50 2.37 17.89
C GLU A 400 -14.81 1.73 19.11
N GLN A 401 -14.02 0.67 18.90
CA GLN A 401 -13.21 0.03 19.95
C GLN A 401 -11.82 0.67 20.04
N LEU A 402 -11.29 1.18 18.93
CA LEU A 402 -9.92 1.65 18.81
C LEU A 402 -9.59 2.73 19.83
N GLY A 403 -10.43 3.76 19.93
CA GLY A 403 -10.28 4.87 20.87
C GLY A 403 -10.05 4.40 22.30
N VAL A 404 -10.98 3.56 22.78
CA VAL A 404 -11.00 3.06 24.16
C VAL A 404 -9.83 2.13 24.45
N LEU A 405 -9.50 1.23 23.52
CA LEU A 405 -8.40 0.28 23.72
C LEU A 405 -7.04 0.99 23.69
N ALA A 406 -6.86 1.97 22.80
CA ALA A 406 -5.60 2.70 22.64
C ALA A 406 -5.18 3.51 23.88
N GLU A 407 -6.11 3.79 24.80
CA GLU A 407 -5.80 4.43 26.08
C GLU A 407 -4.89 3.56 26.96
N LYS A 408 -4.99 2.22 26.87
CA LYS A 408 -4.30 1.29 27.78
C LYS A 408 -3.44 0.25 27.06
N TYR A 409 -3.67 0.02 25.78
CA TYR A 409 -3.05 -1.05 25.01
C TYR A 409 -2.42 -0.52 23.74
N ARG A 410 -1.37 -1.21 23.28
CA ARG A 410 -0.95 -1.16 21.87
C ARG A 410 -1.99 -1.96 21.08
N VAL A 411 -2.66 -1.37 20.10
CA VAL A 411 -3.74 -2.03 19.36
C VAL A 411 -3.29 -2.30 17.94
N VAL A 412 -3.36 -3.55 17.50
CA VAL A 412 -3.10 -3.98 16.12
C VAL A 412 -4.43 -4.39 15.50
N ARG A 413 -4.75 -3.90 14.31
CA ARG A 413 -5.95 -4.31 13.55
C ARG A 413 -5.52 -4.81 12.20
N ILE A 414 -5.88 -6.05 11.87
CA ILE A 414 -5.39 -6.73 10.67
C ILE A 414 -6.52 -6.83 9.67
N ASP A 415 -6.27 -6.48 8.40
CA ASP A 415 -7.10 -6.90 7.28
C ASP A 415 -6.64 -8.31 6.88
N LEU A 416 -7.53 -9.31 6.94
CA LEU A 416 -7.18 -10.70 6.62
C LEU A 416 -7.12 -10.91 5.10
N ARG A 417 -6.38 -11.93 4.61
CA ARG A 417 -6.30 -12.24 3.17
C ARG A 417 -7.70 -12.38 2.56
N GLY A 418 -7.93 -11.70 1.43
CA GLY A 418 -9.21 -11.63 0.73
C GLY A 418 -10.18 -10.58 1.27
N TYR A 419 -9.69 -9.65 2.10
CA TYR A 419 -10.48 -8.55 2.67
C TYR A 419 -9.63 -7.28 2.79
N GLY A 420 -10.32 -6.12 2.84
CA GLY A 420 -9.70 -4.83 3.08
C GLY A 420 -8.56 -4.49 2.11
N LEU A 421 -7.43 -4.05 2.65
CA LEU A 421 -6.24 -3.66 1.89
C LEU A 421 -5.20 -4.79 1.74
N SER A 422 -5.51 -5.98 2.24
CA SER A 422 -4.70 -7.19 2.06
C SER A 422 -4.90 -7.79 0.67
N SER A 423 -3.96 -8.62 0.23
CA SER A 423 -4.10 -9.32 -1.04
C SER A 423 -5.33 -10.23 -1.02
N ASP A 424 -5.90 -10.49 -2.20
CA ASP A 424 -6.83 -11.60 -2.37
C ASP A 424 -6.16 -12.94 -2.03
N GLN A 425 -6.99 -13.96 -1.84
CA GLN A 425 -6.54 -15.35 -1.72
C GLN A 425 -6.20 -15.90 -3.11
N VAL A 426 -5.35 -16.92 -3.17
CA VAL A 426 -4.97 -17.59 -4.42
C VAL A 426 -5.40 -19.05 -4.34
N GLU A 427 -6.10 -19.50 -5.38
CA GLU A 427 -6.60 -20.86 -5.45
C GLU A 427 -5.46 -21.88 -5.64
N GLY A 428 -5.50 -22.96 -4.88
CA GLY A 428 -4.44 -23.94 -4.68
C GLY A 428 -3.36 -23.54 -3.65
N GLU A 429 -3.39 -22.34 -3.08
CA GLU A 429 -2.36 -21.88 -2.15
C GLU A 429 -2.73 -22.21 -0.70
N ARG A 430 -1.91 -23.04 -0.04
CA ARG A 430 -2.14 -23.46 1.35
C ARG A 430 -1.65 -22.42 2.34
N PHE A 431 -2.55 -21.93 3.18
CA PHE A 431 -2.25 -21.10 4.35
C PHE A 431 -3.38 -21.24 5.39
N THR A 432 -3.13 -20.81 6.63
CA THR A 432 -4.20 -20.55 7.60
C THR A 432 -4.18 -19.09 8.03
N HIS A 433 -5.35 -18.55 8.34
CA HIS A 433 -5.43 -17.21 8.92
C HIS A 433 -4.77 -17.11 10.30
N ALA A 434 -4.65 -18.22 11.05
CA ALA A 434 -3.96 -18.23 12.33
C ALA A 434 -2.44 -18.03 12.14
N ASP A 435 -1.84 -18.72 11.16
CA ASP A 435 -0.41 -18.56 10.82
C ASP A 435 -0.10 -17.14 10.35
N ASP A 436 -1.01 -16.56 9.58
CA ASP A 436 -0.97 -15.16 9.15
C ASP A 436 -0.92 -14.19 10.33
N VAL A 437 -1.75 -14.39 11.35
CA VAL A 437 -1.72 -13.55 12.56
C VAL A 437 -0.41 -13.74 13.32
N VAL A 438 0.09 -14.97 13.43
CA VAL A 438 1.39 -15.25 14.04
C VAL A 438 2.52 -14.56 13.28
N ALA A 439 2.47 -14.54 11.94
CA ALA A 439 3.46 -13.82 11.13
C ALA A 439 3.41 -12.30 11.36
N VAL A 440 2.22 -11.71 11.55
CA VAL A 440 2.09 -10.30 11.97
C VAL A 440 2.72 -10.08 13.34
N MET A 441 2.46 -10.99 14.30
CA MET A 441 3.06 -10.91 15.63
C MET A 441 4.59 -10.95 15.57
N ASP A 442 5.15 -11.89 14.80
CA ASP A 442 6.59 -12.03 14.62
C ASP A 442 7.20 -10.79 13.95
N SER A 443 6.52 -10.21 12.95
CA SER A 443 7.00 -8.99 12.25
C SER A 443 7.01 -7.73 13.12
N LEU A 444 6.23 -7.73 14.20
CA LEU A 444 6.04 -6.60 15.12
C LEU A 444 6.72 -6.83 16.48
N ASP A 445 7.54 -7.89 16.58
CA ASP A 445 8.22 -8.36 17.80
C ASP A 445 7.25 -8.57 18.98
N ILE A 446 6.05 -9.09 18.70
CA ILE A 446 5.02 -9.38 19.69
C ILE A 446 5.16 -10.84 20.15
N ASP A 447 5.74 -11.06 21.33
CA ASP A 447 5.83 -12.40 21.92
C ASP A 447 4.44 -12.92 22.31
N ARG A 448 3.68 -12.13 23.08
CA ARG A 448 2.30 -12.47 23.51
C ARG A 448 1.36 -11.29 23.36
N ALA A 449 0.11 -11.56 22.99
CA ALA A 449 -0.94 -10.55 22.87
C ALA A 449 -2.29 -11.02 23.37
N HIS A 450 -3.16 -10.08 23.73
CA HIS A 450 -4.60 -10.31 23.76
C HIS A 450 -5.13 -10.37 22.33
N VAL A 451 -5.94 -11.37 22.00
CA VAL A 451 -6.56 -11.47 20.67
C VAL A 451 -8.07 -11.33 20.81
N VAL A 452 -8.68 -10.47 19.99
CA VAL A 452 -10.12 -10.23 19.98
C VAL A 452 -10.63 -10.46 18.56
N GLY A 453 -11.52 -11.43 18.39
CA GLY A 453 -12.08 -11.78 17.09
C GLY A 453 -13.60 -11.73 17.10
N LEU A 454 -14.20 -11.26 16.00
CA LEU A 454 -15.64 -11.34 15.76
C LEU A 454 -15.96 -12.26 14.59
N SER A 455 -16.92 -13.18 14.77
CA SER A 455 -17.40 -14.08 13.71
C SER A 455 -16.26 -14.89 13.08
N MET A 456 -15.88 -14.59 11.83
CA MET A 456 -14.69 -15.14 11.20
C MET A 456 -13.40 -14.91 12.03
N GLY A 457 -13.20 -13.71 12.56
CA GLY A 457 -12.10 -13.42 13.47
C GLY A 457 -12.14 -14.26 14.74
N SER A 458 -13.34 -14.64 15.20
CA SER A 458 -13.52 -15.54 16.35
C SER A 458 -13.10 -16.97 16.02
N PHE A 459 -13.32 -17.45 14.79
CA PHE A 459 -12.77 -18.73 14.29
C PHE A 459 -11.26 -18.78 14.35
N ILE A 460 -10.61 -17.69 13.92
CA ILE A 460 -9.16 -17.55 13.93
C ILE A 460 -8.64 -17.47 15.36
N ALA A 461 -9.32 -16.71 16.22
CA ALA A 461 -9.00 -16.62 17.64
C ALA A 461 -9.13 -17.98 18.35
N GLY A 462 -10.11 -18.79 17.97
CA GLY A 462 -10.25 -20.18 18.42
C GLY A 462 -9.10 -21.08 17.97
N ASP A 463 -8.72 -21.00 16.69
CA ASP A 463 -7.57 -21.72 16.14
C ASP A 463 -6.27 -21.31 16.86
N LEU A 464 -6.05 -20.02 17.12
CA LEU A 464 -4.89 -19.51 17.88
C LEU A 464 -4.84 -20.09 19.29
N VAL A 465 -5.95 -20.15 20.03
CA VAL A 465 -5.98 -20.77 21.37
C VAL A 465 -5.65 -22.26 21.30
N ALA A 466 -6.14 -22.95 20.28
CA ALA A 466 -5.94 -24.37 20.11
C ALA A 466 -4.54 -24.75 19.59
N MET A 467 -3.88 -23.89 18.82
CA MET A 467 -2.61 -24.21 18.16
C MET A 467 -1.43 -23.46 18.79
N TYR A 468 -1.61 -22.18 19.13
CA TYR A 468 -0.58 -21.24 19.59
C TYR A 468 -0.88 -20.57 20.95
N PRO A 469 -1.30 -21.31 22.01
CA PRO A 469 -1.71 -20.74 23.29
C PRO A 469 -0.59 -19.99 23.99
N GLU A 470 0.67 -20.36 23.74
CA GLU A 470 1.85 -19.68 24.27
C GLU A 470 1.97 -18.25 23.77
N ARG A 471 1.42 -17.93 22.60
CA ARG A 471 1.41 -16.59 22.00
C ARG A 471 0.29 -15.69 22.54
N LEU A 472 -0.55 -16.18 23.46
CA LEU A 472 -1.74 -15.47 23.92
C LEU A 472 -1.66 -15.05 25.38
N LEU A 473 -1.94 -13.77 25.66
CA LEU A 473 -2.24 -13.26 27.00
C LEU A 473 -3.68 -13.63 27.38
N SER A 474 -4.63 -13.33 26.50
CA SER A 474 -6.02 -13.79 26.59
C SER A 474 -6.67 -13.83 25.20
N CYS A 475 -7.84 -14.43 25.10
CA CYS A 475 -8.58 -14.52 23.85
C CYS A 475 -10.05 -14.14 24.02
N THR A 476 -10.59 -13.29 23.15
CA THR A 476 -12.00 -12.92 23.10
C THR A 476 -12.62 -13.40 21.80
N MET A 477 -13.64 -14.24 21.91
CA MET A 477 -14.37 -14.88 20.82
C MET A 477 -15.81 -14.33 20.77
N ALA A 478 -16.02 -13.29 19.97
CA ALA A 478 -17.34 -12.68 19.79
C ALA A 478 -18.11 -13.36 18.66
N SER A 479 -19.31 -13.87 18.96
CA SER A 479 -20.19 -14.59 18.01
C SER A 479 -19.47 -15.69 17.22
N GLY A 480 -18.69 -16.52 17.93
CA GLY A 480 -17.96 -17.64 17.33
C GLY A 480 -17.29 -18.56 18.36
N GLY A 481 -16.22 -19.23 17.94
CA GLY A 481 -15.47 -20.27 18.64
C GLY A 481 -14.53 -20.91 17.62
N ILE A 482 -14.26 -22.21 17.64
CA ILE A 482 -13.60 -22.86 16.50
C ILE A 482 -14.62 -23.24 15.42
N ARG A 483 -14.28 -22.98 14.16
CA ARG A 483 -15.12 -23.34 13.02
C ARG A 483 -15.18 -24.85 12.85
N ASN A 484 -16.39 -25.40 12.75
CA ASN A 484 -16.58 -26.81 12.38
C ASN A 484 -16.44 -26.98 10.86
N SER A 485 -15.19 -26.96 10.37
CA SER A 485 -14.83 -27.17 8.96
C SER A 485 -13.68 -28.17 8.85
N PRO A 486 -13.46 -28.77 7.67
CA PRO A 486 -12.21 -29.47 7.41
C PRO A 486 -11.00 -28.57 7.70
N SER A 487 -9.91 -29.19 8.13
CA SER A 487 -8.61 -28.52 8.26
C SER A 487 -8.05 -28.16 6.89
N VAL A 488 -7.16 -27.16 6.83
CA VAL A 488 -6.26 -26.88 5.69
C VAL A 488 -5.52 -28.13 5.18
N ASN A 489 -5.32 -29.12 6.04
CA ASN A 489 -4.64 -30.37 5.71
C ASN A 489 -5.56 -31.40 5.04
N GLU A 490 -6.87 -31.20 5.08
CA GLU A 490 -7.86 -32.09 4.46
C GLU A 490 -8.23 -31.57 3.07
N PRO A 491 -7.98 -32.33 1.99
CA PRO A 491 -8.40 -31.92 0.64
C PRO A 491 -9.93 -31.90 0.53
N MET A 492 -10.45 -30.93 -0.21
CA MET A 492 -11.88 -30.84 -0.51
C MET A 492 -12.36 -32.07 -1.27
N ASP A 493 -13.45 -32.70 -0.80
CA ASP A 493 -14.02 -33.87 -1.47
C ASP A 493 -14.88 -33.49 -2.68
N SER A 494 -15.19 -34.46 -3.55
CA SER A 494 -15.97 -34.21 -4.76
C SER A 494 -17.39 -33.68 -4.49
N ALA A 495 -17.97 -34.01 -3.34
CA ALA A 495 -19.31 -33.55 -2.98
C ALA A 495 -19.28 -32.09 -2.51
N GLU A 496 -18.26 -31.70 -1.75
CA GLU A 496 -17.98 -30.32 -1.35
C GLU A 496 -17.65 -29.45 -2.55
N TRP A 497 -16.79 -29.94 -3.45
CA TRP A 497 -16.50 -29.28 -4.72
C TRP A 497 -17.77 -29.01 -5.53
N ALA A 498 -18.66 -30.01 -5.64
CA ALA A 498 -19.92 -29.86 -6.36
C ALA A 498 -20.87 -28.84 -5.70
N ARG A 499 -21.00 -28.85 -4.37
CA ARG A 499 -21.78 -27.83 -3.63
C ARG A 499 -21.23 -26.44 -3.87
N LYS A 500 -19.92 -26.27 -3.74
CA LYS A 500 -19.25 -24.98 -3.92
C LYS A 500 -19.38 -24.46 -5.36
N SER A 501 -19.29 -25.35 -6.34
CA SER A 501 -19.51 -25.00 -7.75
C SER A 501 -20.92 -24.46 -7.99
N ALA A 502 -21.94 -25.11 -7.39
CA ALA A 502 -23.33 -24.66 -7.49
C ALA A 502 -23.56 -23.31 -6.80
N ASP A 503 -22.93 -23.07 -5.64
CA ASP A 503 -22.98 -21.78 -4.94
C ASP A 503 -22.36 -20.66 -5.80
N ILE A 504 -21.19 -20.91 -6.39
CA ILE A 504 -20.50 -19.94 -7.27
C ILE A 504 -21.39 -19.62 -8.48
N GLU A 505 -21.99 -20.63 -9.11
CA GLU A 505 -22.91 -20.43 -10.24
C GLU A 505 -24.13 -19.61 -9.81
N SER A 506 -24.69 -19.86 -8.62
CA SER A 506 -25.79 -19.08 -8.07
C SER A 506 -25.41 -17.61 -7.84
N VAL A 507 -24.22 -17.34 -7.29
CA VAL A 507 -23.71 -15.97 -7.10
C VAL A 507 -23.49 -15.27 -8.44
N ARG A 508 -22.90 -15.97 -9.43
CA ARG A 508 -22.70 -15.43 -10.78
C ARG A 508 -24.03 -15.12 -11.48
N ALA A 509 -25.01 -16.00 -11.40
CA ALA A 509 -26.33 -15.81 -11.97
C ALA A 509 -27.09 -14.63 -11.32
N LYS A 510 -26.92 -14.45 -10.00
CA LYS A 510 -27.52 -13.34 -9.25
C LYS A 510 -26.84 -11.99 -9.54
N GLY A 511 -25.55 -12.01 -9.86
CA GLY A 511 -24.71 -10.82 -9.99
C GLY A 511 -24.16 -10.36 -8.63
N ILE A 512 -22.87 -10.01 -8.61
CA ILE A 512 -22.13 -9.77 -7.36
C ILE A 512 -22.68 -8.59 -6.55
N GLY A 513 -23.14 -7.53 -7.23
CA GLY A 513 -23.73 -6.37 -6.56
C GLY A 513 -25.04 -6.70 -5.83
N GLN A 514 -25.88 -7.55 -6.41
CA GLN A 514 -27.12 -7.98 -5.75
C GLN A 514 -26.83 -8.96 -4.60
N TYR A 515 -25.88 -9.87 -4.79
CA TYR A 515 -25.41 -10.76 -3.73
C TYR A 515 -24.94 -9.97 -2.49
N LYS A 516 -24.10 -8.95 -2.68
CA LYS A 516 -23.60 -8.09 -1.61
C LYS A 516 -24.71 -7.31 -0.90
N LYS A 517 -25.71 -6.81 -1.63
CA LYS A 517 -26.88 -6.13 -1.03
C LYS A 517 -27.69 -7.05 -0.13
N GLU A 518 -27.97 -8.27 -0.59
CA GLU A 518 -28.67 -9.27 0.22
C GLU A 518 -27.83 -9.69 1.44
N TRP A 519 -26.51 -9.83 1.25
CA TRP A 519 -25.57 -10.13 2.33
C TRP A 519 -25.55 -9.05 3.41
N LEU A 520 -25.58 -7.77 3.03
CA LEU A 520 -25.69 -6.66 3.97
C LEU A 520 -26.97 -6.74 4.82
N GLU A 521 -28.12 -7.03 4.20
CA GLU A 521 -29.37 -7.19 4.96
C GLU A 521 -29.31 -8.37 5.93
N ILE A 522 -28.63 -9.46 5.56
CA ILE A 522 -28.39 -10.61 6.44
C ILE A 522 -27.56 -10.20 7.67
N LEU A 523 -26.51 -9.38 7.49
CA LEU A 523 -25.70 -8.88 8.61
C LEU A 523 -26.53 -8.01 9.57
N LEU A 524 -27.43 -7.18 9.03
CA LEU A 524 -28.28 -6.28 9.81
C LEU A 524 -29.48 -6.98 10.46
N GLN A 525 -29.91 -8.14 9.94
CA GLN A 525 -31.14 -8.81 10.36
C GLN A 525 -31.20 -9.12 11.86
N SER A 526 -30.06 -9.46 12.47
CA SER A 526 -29.98 -9.79 13.90
C SER A 526 -29.78 -8.56 14.80
N GLY A 527 -29.59 -7.36 14.25
CA GLY A 527 -29.29 -6.16 15.01
C GLY A 527 -30.42 -5.73 15.96
N GLY A 528 -30.03 -5.12 17.08
CA GLY A 528 -30.93 -4.60 18.11
C GLY A 528 -31.50 -3.23 17.77
N SER A 529 -31.88 -2.47 18.81
CA SER A 529 -32.46 -1.13 18.63
C SER A 529 -31.53 -0.11 17.95
N GLN A 530 -30.22 -0.31 18.00
CA GLN A 530 -29.22 0.57 17.39
C GLN A 530 -28.78 0.15 15.98
N ARG A 531 -29.34 -0.93 15.42
CA ARG A 531 -28.83 -1.56 14.19
C ARG A 531 -28.57 -0.63 13.01
N GLU A 532 -29.36 0.43 12.90
CA GLU A 532 -29.31 1.33 11.76
C GLU A 532 -28.03 2.17 11.74
N ARG A 533 -27.37 2.35 12.89
CA ARG A 533 -26.05 3.01 12.97
C ARG A 533 -24.98 2.24 12.19
N MET A 534 -25.11 0.92 12.14
CA MET A 534 -24.15 0.05 11.46
C MET A 534 -24.34 0.05 9.93
N ARG A 535 -25.53 0.42 9.42
CA ARG A 535 -25.88 0.24 8.01
C ARG A 535 -24.87 0.90 7.08
N LYS A 536 -24.53 2.18 7.31
CA LYS A 536 -23.58 2.92 6.45
C LYS A 536 -22.15 2.34 6.51
N PRO A 537 -21.52 2.14 7.69
CA PRO A 537 -20.17 1.58 7.74
C PRO A 537 -20.11 0.13 7.22
N LEU A 538 -21.11 -0.71 7.52
CA LEU A 538 -21.18 -2.06 6.96
C LEU A 538 -21.36 -2.05 5.44
N ALA A 539 -22.25 -1.20 4.90
CA ALA A 539 -22.46 -1.09 3.46
C ALA A 539 -21.17 -0.72 2.73
N ARG A 540 -20.37 0.20 3.30
CA ARG A 540 -19.08 0.59 2.73
C ARG A 540 -18.10 -0.59 2.66
N MET A 541 -17.92 -1.31 3.77
CA MET A 541 -17.00 -2.45 3.80
C MET A 541 -17.46 -3.58 2.86
N VAL A 542 -18.76 -3.89 2.84
CA VAL A 542 -19.33 -4.93 1.98
C VAL A 542 -19.26 -4.56 0.50
N ASP A 543 -19.42 -3.28 0.16
CA ASP A 543 -19.27 -2.78 -1.21
C ASP A 543 -17.82 -2.91 -1.70
N GLU A 544 -16.85 -2.51 -0.86
CA GLU A 544 -15.41 -2.56 -1.16
C GLU A 544 -14.83 -3.99 -1.15
N TRP A 545 -15.41 -4.93 -0.39
CA TRP A 545 -14.98 -6.34 -0.33
C TRP A 545 -15.05 -7.02 -1.70
N THR A 546 -13.97 -7.65 -2.19
CA THR A 546 -13.95 -8.29 -3.53
C THR A 546 -14.95 -9.44 -3.69
N ALA A 547 -15.44 -10.00 -2.57
CA ALA A 547 -16.26 -11.21 -2.55
C ALA A 547 -15.60 -12.42 -3.22
N TRP A 548 -14.26 -12.45 -3.18
CA TRP A 548 -13.45 -13.54 -3.71
C TRP A 548 -13.89 -14.91 -3.17
N GLN A 549 -14.19 -15.02 -1.87
CA GLN A 549 -14.60 -16.27 -1.23
C GLN A 549 -15.94 -16.79 -1.74
N ALA A 550 -16.80 -15.92 -2.28
CA ALA A 550 -18.08 -16.31 -2.86
C ALA A 550 -17.93 -16.84 -4.31
N LEU A 551 -16.80 -16.58 -4.96
CA LEU A 551 -16.59 -16.80 -6.39
C LEU A 551 -15.52 -17.86 -6.73
N ASN A 552 -14.80 -18.39 -5.74
CA ASN A 552 -13.70 -19.34 -5.91
C ASN A 552 -13.87 -20.57 -5.01
N HIS A 553 -13.27 -21.71 -5.40
CA HIS A 553 -13.53 -23.00 -4.76
C HIS A 553 -12.80 -23.18 -3.43
N GLU A 554 -11.60 -22.62 -3.31
CA GLU A 554 -10.78 -22.86 -2.12
C GLU A 554 -11.34 -22.17 -0.86
N SER A 555 -11.39 -22.93 0.24
CA SER A 555 -12.07 -22.48 1.46
C SER A 555 -11.48 -23.02 2.78
N HIS A 556 -10.42 -23.84 2.72
CA HIS A 556 -9.81 -24.45 3.91
C HIS A 556 -8.65 -23.58 4.43
N CYS A 557 -8.95 -22.36 4.87
CA CYS A 557 -7.97 -21.44 5.48
C CYS A 557 -8.00 -21.43 7.02
N TYR A 558 -8.49 -22.52 7.62
CA TYR A 558 -8.63 -22.71 9.08
C TYR A 558 -8.05 -24.06 9.47
N TYR A 559 -7.58 -24.19 10.71
CA TYR A 559 -7.31 -25.48 11.31
C TYR A 559 -8.62 -26.23 11.64
N GLY A 560 -9.66 -25.50 12.07
CA GLY A 560 -11.02 -26.03 12.18
C GLY A 560 -11.12 -27.27 13.07
N ARG A 561 -11.53 -28.41 12.52
CA ARG A 561 -11.64 -29.67 13.30
C ARG A 561 -10.32 -30.08 13.95
N GLU A 562 -9.18 -29.86 13.30
CA GLU A 562 -7.85 -30.15 13.85
C GLU A 562 -7.57 -29.32 15.12
N ALA A 563 -7.93 -28.04 15.10
CA ALA A 563 -7.86 -27.17 16.27
C ALA A 563 -8.78 -27.66 17.40
N MET A 564 -10.01 -28.11 17.09
CA MET A 564 -10.89 -28.68 18.13
C MET A 564 -10.30 -29.94 18.78
N ASP A 565 -9.65 -30.81 18.01
CA ASP A 565 -9.02 -32.01 18.54
C ASP A 565 -7.79 -31.68 19.39
N SER A 566 -6.96 -30.72 18.95
CA SER A 566 -5.86 -30.17 19.76
C SER A 566 -6.38 -29.57 21.08
N LEU A 567 -7.46 -28.79 21.02
CA LEU A 567 -8.05 -28.18 22.21
C LEU A 567 -8.52 -29.24 23.22
N ARG A 568 -9.23 -30.28 22.77
CA ARG A 568 -9.69 -31.39 23.60
C ARG A 568 -8.55 -32.09 24.33
N ALA A 569 -7.42 -32.27 23.63
CA ALA A 569 -6.24 -32.95 24.14
C ALA A 569 -5.45 -32.08 25.13
N ARG A 570 -5.20 -30.80 24.79
CA ARG A 570 -4.27 -29.94 25.53
C ARG A 570 -4.91 -29.09 26.63
N ARG A 571 -6.19 -28.74 26.49
CA ARG A 571 -6.96 -27.92 27.45
C ARG A 571 -6.18 -26.69 27.98
N PRO A 572 -5.80 -25.76 27.08
CA PRO A 572 -4.95 -24.63 27.44
C PRO A 572 -5.61 -23.74 28.50
N SER A 573 -4.79 -23.17 29.38
CA SER A 573 -5.23 -22.31 30.48
C SER A 573 -5.40 -20.83 30.10
N VAL A 574 -5.28 -20.49 28.80
CA VAL A 574 -5.43 -19.12 28.31
C VAL A 574 -6.80 -18.59 28.72
N PRO A 575 -6.88 -17.44 29.44
CA PRO A 575 -8.16 -16.81 29.76
C PRO A 575 -8.95 -16.54 28.49
N CYS A 576 -10.22 -16.97 28.44
CA CYS A 576 -11.07 -16.84 27.26
C CYS A 576 -12.40 -16.15 27.58
N LEU A 577 -12.76 -15.12 26.83
CA LEU A 577 -14.08 -14.49 26.88
C LEU A 577 -14.88 -14.83 25.64
N PHE A 578 -16.04 -15.44 25.81
CA PHE A 578 -17.06 -15.57 24.79
C PHE A 578 -18.05 -14.42 24.93
N VAL A 579 -18.31 -13.68 23.84
CA VAL A 579 -19.32 -12.61 23.81
C VAL A 579 -20.37 -12.96 22.77
N ARG A 580 -21.66 -12.84 23.12
CA ARG A 580 -22.76 -13.09 22.18
C ARG A 580 -23.84 -12.02 22.30
N GLY A 581 -24.47 -11.65 21.19
CA GLY A 581 -25.68 -10.86 21.20
C GLY A 581 -26.90 -11.71 21.57
N ALA A 582 -27.84 -11.15 22.33
CA ALA A 582 -29.07 -11.86 22.68
C ALA A 582 -29.91 -12.23 21.45
N ASN A 583 -29.81 -11.45 20.37
CA ASN A 583 -30.53 -11.66 19.12
C ASN A 583 -29.76 -12.51 18.11
N ASP A 584 -28.53 -12.93 18.42
CA ASP A 584 -27.73 -13.76 17.52
C ASP A 584 -28.24 -15.21 17.54
N TRP A 585 -29.16 -15.49 16.61
CA TRP A 585 -29.90 -16.74 16.48
C TRP A 585 -29.10 -17.85 15.77
N ARG A 586 -27.88 -17.56 15.32
CA ARG A 586 -27.13 -18.43 14.41
C ARG A 586 -26.53 -19.69 15.03
N GLU A 587 -26.60 -19.92 16.34
CA GLU A 587 -26.15 -21.21 16.88
C GLU A 587 -26.78 -21.60 18.22
N GLY A 588 -27.67 -22.60 18.17
CA GLY A 588 -28.06 -23.44 19.31
C GLY A 588 -26.99 -24.48 19.69
N SER A 589 -25.75 -24.36 19.22
CA SER A 589 -24.68 -25.34 19.45
C SER A 589 -23.29 -24.71 19.37
N ARG A 590 -22.73 -24.20 20.49
CA ARG A 590 -21.24 -24.00 20.61
C ARG A 590 -20.69 -23.70 22.01
N ILE A 591 -21.40 -24.03 23.09
CA ILE A 591 -20.82 -24.00 24.45
C ILE A 591 -19.80 -25.15 24.66
N GLY A 592 -19.81 -26.19 23.82
CA GLY A 592 -18.93 -27.36 23.99
C GLY A 592 -17.42 -27.07 23.89
N MET A 593 -17.00 -25.92 23.37
CA MET A 593 -15.58 -25.52 23.41
C MET A 593 -15.16 -25.08 24.83
N MET A 594 -16.07 -24.45 25.57
CA MET A 594 -15.81 -23.96 26.93
C MET A 594 -15.51 -25.11 27.90
N ASP A 595 -16.04 -26.31 27.64
CA ASP A 595 -15.75 -27.52 28.42
C ASP A 595 -14.25 -27.91 28.41
N TYR A 596 -13.49 -27.42 27.43
CA TYR A 596 -12.05 -27.65 27.28
C TYR A 596 -11.20 -26.41 27.61
N LEU A 597 -11.83 -25.31 28.02
CA LEU A 597 -11.19 -24.05 28.40
C LEU A 597 -11.51 -23.71 29.86
N PRO A 598 -10.66 -24.12 30.82
CA PRO A 598 -10.96 -24.01 32.25
C PRO A 598 -11.14 -22.56 32.72
N ASN A 599 -10.52 -21.60 32.04
CA ASN A 599 -10.58 -20.17 32.35
C ASN A 599 -11.48 -19.39 31.38
N SER A 600 -12.56 -20.02 30.90
CA SER A 600 -13.50 -19.39 29.97
C SER A 600 -14.72 -18.78 30.68
N ARG A 601 -15.19 -17.64 30.16
CA ARG A 601 -16.44 -16.98 30.61
C ARG A 601 -17.30 -16.61 29.42
N LEU A 602 -18.63 -16.66 29.59
CA LEU A 602 -19.60 -16.24 28.57
C LEU A 602 -20.35 -14.99 29.04
N VAL A 603 -20.42 -13.98 28.17
CA VAL A 603 -21.25 -12.79 28.37
C VAL A 603 -22.24 -12.67 27.22
N VAL A 604 -23.52 -12.52 27.55
CA VAL A 604 -24.58 -12.26 26.57
C VAL A 604 -24.99 -10.80 26.67
N LEU A 605 -24.76 -10.03 25.61
CA LEU A 605 -25.15 -8.63 25.51
C LEU A 605 -26.64 -8.52 25.10
N PRO A 606 -27.46 -7.78 25.86
CA PRO A 606 -28.85 -7.57 25.51
C PRO A 606 -28.97 -6.64 24.29
N ASP A 607 -30.05 -6.80 23.53
CA ASP A 607 -30.44 -5.88 22.44
C ASP A 607 -29.32 -5.58 21.42
N CYS A 608 -28.67 -6.66 20.96
CA CYS A 608 -27.79 -6.68 19.79
C CYS A 608 -27.71 -8.09 19.20
N GLY A 609 -27.25 -8.15 17.95
CA GLY A 609 -27.09 -9.39 17.20
C GLY A 609 -25.64 -9.82 16.99
N HIS A 610 -25.37 -10.30 15.78
CA HIS A 610 -24.09 -10.88 15.37
C HIS A 610 -22.93 -9.88 15.36
N VAL A 611 -23.17 -8.63 14.95
CA VAL A 611 -22.15 -7.57 14.85
C VAL A 611 -22.23 -6.65 16.07
N MET A 612 -22.20 -7.24 17.27
CA MET A 612 -22.50 -6.53 18.52
C MET A 612 -21.54 -5.38 18.83
N ASN A 613 -20.29 -5.45 18.36
CA ASN A 613 -19.29 -4.42 18.62
C ASN A 613 -19.61 -3.10 17.92
N MET A 614 -20.39 -3.14 16.82
CA MET A 614 -20.85 -1.96 16.09
C MET A 614 -22.29 -1.57 16.46
N ASP A 615 -23.11 -2.53 16.89
CA ASP A 615 -24.50 -2.30 17.32
C ASP A 615 -24.54 -1.64 18.72
N ARG A 616 -23.74 -2.19 19.63
CA ARG A 616 -23.64 -1.82 21.05
C ARG A 616 -22.17 -1.59 21.45
N PRO A 617 -21.48 -0.62 20.82
CA PRO A 617 -20.04 -0.43 21.03
C PRO A 617 -19.71 -0.11 22.48
N GLU A 618 -20.53 0.69 23.18
CA GLU A 618 -20.25 1.09 24.55
C GLU A 618 -20.34 -0.12 25.52
N GLU A 619 -21.38 -0.94 25.40
CA GLU A 619 -21.53 -2.15 26.21
C GLU A 619 -20.50 -3.22 25.86
N PHE A 620 -20.17 -3.38 24.57
CA PHE A 620 -19.10 -4.27 24.13
C PHE A 620 -17.74 -3.84 24.67
N ASN A 621 -17.40 -2.55 24.56
CA ASN A 621 -16.15 -1.97 25.05
C ASN A 621 -16.02 -2.19 26.56
N ARG A 622 -17.09 -1.97 27.33
CA ARG A 622 -17.07 -2.20 28.79
C ARG A 622 -16.75 -3.66 29.13
N VAL A 623 -17.44 -4.62 28.50
CA VAL A 623 -17.24 -6.06 28.76
C VAL A 623 -15.84 -6.51 28.33
N LEU A 624 -15.34 -5.97 27.21
CA LEU A 624 -14.00 -6.26 26.72
C LEU A 624 -12.93 -5.69 27.67
N MET A 625 -13.03 -4.42 28.06
CA MET A 625 -12.05 -3.80 28.95
C MET A 625 -12.01 -4.48 30.33
N GLU A 626 -13.17 -4.78 30.92
CA GLU A 626 -13.25 -5.56 32.18
C GLU A 626 -12.60 -6.95 32.05
N PHE A 627 -12.59 -7.55 30.86
CA PHE A 627 -11.91 -8.81 30.63
C PHE A 627 -10.40 -8.66 30.54
N LEU A 628 -9.95 -7.74 29.68
CA LEU A 628 -8.54 -7.55 29.39
C LEU A 628 -7.79 -7.14 30.65
N GLU A 629 -8.38 -6.25 31.47
CA GLU A 629 -7.78 -5.82 32.74
C GLU A 629 -7.70 -6.96 33.77
N GLY A 630 -8.73 -7.81 33.84
CA GLY A 630 -8.76 -8.94 34.76
C GLY A 630 -7.90 -10.13 34.33
N ALA A 631 -7.42 -10.15 33.09
CA ALA A 631 -6.52 -11.20 32.59
C ALA A 631 -5.03 -10.95 32.92
N ARG A 632 -4.71 -9.81 33.56
CA ARG A 632 -3.36 -9.42 34.00
C ARG A 632 -2.95 -10.03 35.34
N GLU A 633 -3.91 -10.52 36.13
CA GLU A 633 -3.72 -11.20 37.42
C GLU A 633 -3.65 -12.72 37.25
#